data_AF-A0A3R6AE81-F1
#
_entry.id   AF-A0A3R6AE81-F1
#
_cell.length_a   1.000
_cell.length_b   1.000
_cell.length_c   1.000
_cell.angle_alpha   90.00
_cell.angle_beta   90.00
_cell.angle_gamma   90.00
#
_symmetry.space_group_name_H-M   'P 1'
#
loop_
_entity.id
_entity.type
_entity.pdbx_description
1 polymer ?
#
loop_
_entity_poly.entity_id
_entity_poly.type
_entity_poly.pdbx_seq_one_letter_code
_entity_poly.pdbx_strand_id
1 'polypeptide(L)'
;MKKIIPIIFFLVFAVIGVGVLIGSFSILNMETSAMDGAEEITAYITDIQTHRDSDGDVDHDVFVTYEYDGVTYENQKITSYSSDMYIGEELTLYFNPLRPAWLTVKGHEYYGFRMMLFMGIVFFLVGISYPFYQLIMKLRKKRILKKGYILHATIEDIVLNTSMRVNGQSPYVIYCSYYDALQNLTYRFKSDNLWTDPGYVYRPGDPIEVAADPKNYKHYHVMAEERINQRVVDYT
;
A
#
# COMPACT_ATOMS: atom_id res chain seq x y z
N MET A 1 4.27 22.73 -0.27
CA MET A 1 3.91 21.93 -1.48
C MET A 1 4.65 20.60 -1.59
N LYS A 2 5.95 20.48 -1.26
CA LYS A 2 6.76 19.26 -1.50
C LYS A 2 6.34 17.99 -0.74
N LYS A 3 5.73 18.10 0.46
CA LYS A 3 5.21 16.94 1.20
C LYS A 3 3.86 16.41 0.68
N ILE A 4 3.18 17.15 -0.20
CA ILE A 4 1.83 16.82 -0.70
C ILE A 4 1.92 15.91 -1.93
N ILE A 5 2.90 16.13 -2.81
CA ILE A 5 3.12 15.34 -4.04
C ILE A 5 3.19 13.82 -3.76
N PRO A 6 4.02 13.32 -2.82
CA PRO A 6 4.06 11.89 -2.54
C PRO A 6 2.73 11.38 -1.96
N ILE A 7 2.01 12.18 -1.15
CA ILE A 7 0.70 11.80 -0.62
C ILE A 7 -0.29 11.57 -1.77
N ILE A 8 -0.37 12.50 -2.71
CA ILE A 8 -1.27 12.40 -3.87
C ILE A 8 -0.93 11.16 -4.70
N PHE A 9 0.36 10.93 -4.96
CA PHE A 9 0.81 9.74 -5.71
C PHE A 9 0.32 8.44 -5.07
N PHE A 10 0.55 8.25 -3.77
CA PHE A 10 0.08 7.05 -3.06
C PHE A 10 -1.45 6.95 -3.00
N LEU A 11 -2.17 8.08 -2.86
CA LEU A 11 -3.63 8.07 -2.86
C LEU A 11 -4.23 7.63 -4.19
N VAL A 12 -3.57 7.86 -5.33
CA VAL A 12 -4.03 7.33 -6.63
C VAL A 12 -4.09 5.81 -6.61
N PHE A 13 -3.08 5.13 -6.07
CA PHE A 13 -3.09 3.67 -5.91
C PHE A 13 -4.21 3.20 -4.99
N ALA A 14 -4.52 3.95 -3.92
CA ALA A 14 -5.64 3.63 -3.04
C ALA A 14 -6.99 3.72 -3.78
N VAL A 15 -7.19 4.75 -4.60
CA VAL A 15 -8.40 4.91 -5.43
C VAL A 15 -8.53 3.80 -6.46
N ILE A 16 -7.44 3.45 -7.15
CA ILE A 16 -7.42 2.32 -8.08
C ILE A 16 -7.78 1.02 -7.35
N GLY A 17 -7.17 0.76 -6.20
CA GLY A 17 -7.47 -0.40 -5.37
C GLY A 17 -8.95 -0.48 -4.98
N VAL A 18 -9.56 0.63 -4.57
CA VAL A 18 -11.01 0.68 -4.29
C VAL A 18 -11.84 0.37 -5.54
N GLY A 19 -11.47 0.92 -6.70
CA GLY A 19 -12.15 0.61 -7.97
C GLY A 19 -12.09 -0.88 -8.32
N VAL A 20 -10.93 -1.51 -8.18
CA VAL A 20 -10.74 -2.95 -8.41
C VAL A 20 -11.56 -3.77 -7.41
N LEU A 21 -11.62 -3.37 -6.13
CA LEU A 21 -12.44 -4.05 -5.12
C LEU A 21 -13.94 -3.98 -5.46
N ILE A 22 -14.43 -2.83 -5.91
CA ILE A 22 -15.82 -2.68 -6.35
C ILE A 22 -16.09 -3.60 -7.55
N GLY A 23 -15.20 -3.61 -8.54
CA GLY A 23 -15.28 -4.51 -9.70
C GLY A 23 -15.29 -5.98 -9.30
N SER A 24 -14.47 -6.36 -8.31
CA SER A 24 -14.44 -7.71 -7.73
C SER A 24 -15.82 -8.11 -7.19
N PHE A 25 -16.49 -7.25 -6.42
CA PHE A 25 -17.83 -7.55 -5.92
C PHE A 25 -18.88 -7.65 -7.05
N SER A 26 -18.74 -6.87 -8.12
CA SER A 26 -19.59 -7.02 -9.31
C SER A 26 -19.42 -8.38 -9.98
N ILE A 27 -18.17 -8.86 -10.12
CA ILE A 27 -17.86 -10.20 -10.65
C ILE A 27 -18.47 -11.27 -9.75
N LEU A 28 -18.31 -11.17 -8.42
CA LEU A 28 -18.90 -12.12 -7.48
C LEU A 28 -20.42 -12.24 -7.64
N ASN A 29 -21.12 -11.11 -7.78
CA ASN A 29 -22.56 -11.10 -7.98
C ASN A 29 -22.96 -11.79 -9.30
N MET A 30 -22.16 -11.61 -10.36
CA MET A 30 -22.39 -12.23 -11.66
C MET A 30 -22.12 -13.75 -11.61
N GLU A 31 -21.00 -14.18 -11.02
CA GLU A 31 -20.63 -15.58 -10.81
C GLU A 31 -21.70 -16.29 -9.97
N THR A 32 -22.10 -15.69 -8.85
CA THR A 32 -23.16 -16.24 -7.97
C THR A 32 -24.50 -16.38 -8.71
N SER A 33 -24.87 -15.38 -9.52
CA SER A 33 -26.09 -15.44 -10.33
C SER A 33 -26.02 -16.49 -11.44
N ALA A 34 -24.81 -16.80 -11.93
CA ALA A 34 -24.61 -17.86 -12.91
C ALA A 34 -24.63 -19.25 -12.26
N MET A 35 -24.19 -19.36 -11.01
CA MET A 35 -24.27 -20.60 -10.24
C MET A 35 -25.68 -20.91 -9.70
N ASP A 36 -26.57 -19.91 -9.64
CA ASP A 36 -27.94 -20.11 -9.17
C ASP A 36 -28.73 -21.00 -10.15
N GLY A 37 -29.10 -22.20 -9.70
CA GLY A 37 -29.72 -23.22 -10.53
C GLY A 37 -28.77 -23.89 -11.54
N ALA A 38 -27.45 -23.78 -11.35
CA ALA A 38 -26.48 -24.51 -12.16
C ALA A 38 -26.48 -26.01 -11.80
N GLU A 39 -26.36 -26.85 -12.82
CA GLU A 39 -26.28 -28.30 -12.72
C GLU A 39 -24.86 -28.78 -13.02
N GLU A 40 -24.45 -29.87 -12.38
CA GLU A 40 -23.17 -30.52 -12.67
C GLU A 40 -23.31 -31.43 -13.89
N ILE A 41 -22.50 -31.19 -14.90
CA ILE A 41 -22.43 -31.99 -16.13
C ILE A 41 -21.01 -32.51 -16.35
N THR A 42 -20.91 -33.67 -16.99
CA THR A 42 -19.63 -34.22 -17.45
C THR A 42 -19.35 -33.74 -18.86
N ALA A 43 -18.16 -33.21 -19.09
CA ALA A 43 -17.70 -32.76 -20.40
C ALA A 43 -16.31 -33.33 -20.71
N TYR A 44 -15.97 -33.41 -21.99
CA TYR A 44 -14.68 -33.87 -22.47
C TYR A 44 -13.99 -32.76 -23.24
N ILE A 45 -12.69 -32.53 -22.98
CA ILE A 45 -11.89 -31.59 -23.77
C ILE A 45 -11.72 -32.14 -25.19
N THR A 46 -12.17 -31.39 -26.19
CA THR A 46 -12.05 -31.78 -27.60
C THR A 46 -10.94 -31.04 -28.33
N ASP A 47 -10.63 -29.80 -27.92
CA ASP A 47 -9.58 -28.99 -28.55
C ASP A 47 -8.96 -28.00 -27.56
N ILE A 48 -7.68 -27.69 -27.75
CA ILE A 48 -6.95 -26.65 -27.01
C ILE A 48 -6.17 -25.84 -28.04
N GLN A 49 -6.65 -24.62 -28.32
CA GLN A 49 -6.03 -23.72 -29.27
C GLN A 49 -5.10 -22.77 -28.54
N THR A 50 -3.86 -22.67 -29.02
CA THR A 50 -2.88 -21.73 -28.47
C THR A 50 -2.73 -20.57 -29.43
N HIS A 51 -2.94 -19.36 -28.94
CA HIS A 51 -2.70 -18.13 -29.70
C HIS A 51 -1.66 -17.28 -29.02
N ARG A 52 -0.89 -16.55 -29.83
CA ARG A 52 0.13 -15.62 -29.37
C ARG A 52 -0.31 -14.23 -29.76
N ASP A 53 -0.38 -13.33 -28.79
CA ASP A 53 -0.76 -11.96 -29.06
C ASP A 53 0.41 -11.14 -29.65
N SER A 54 0.11 -9.89 -30.01
CA SER A 54 1.09 -8.94 -30.55
C SER A 54 2.22 -8.59 -29.58
N ASP A 55 2.02 -8.77 -28.28
CA ASP A 55 2.97 -8.40 -27.22
C ASP A 55 3.83 -9.61 -26.80
N GLY A 56 3.50 -10.80 -27.32
CA GLY A 56 4.24 -12.04 -27.17
C GLY A 56 3.72 -12.95 -26.06
N ASP A 57 2.60 -12.57 -25.42
CA ASP A 57 1.90 -13.39 -24.45
C ASP A 57 1.18 -14.53 -25.16
N VAL A 58 1.18 -15.69 -24.50
CA VAL A 58 0.58 -16.92 -25.02
C VAL A 58 -0.71 -17.15 -24.26
N ASP A 59 -1.80 -17.29 -24.98
CA ASP A 59 -3.13 -17.55 -24.43
C ASP A 59 -3.72 -18.84 -25.03
N HIS A 60 -4.58 -19.50 -24.24
CA HIS A 60 -5.08 -20.83 -24.51
C HIS A 60 -6.61 -20.86 -24.45
N ASP A 61 -7.22 -21.21 -25.57
CA ASP A 61 -8.66 -21.42 -25.70
C ASP A 61 -8.97 -22.91 -25.61
N VAL A 62 -9.74 -23.32 -24.60
CA VAL A 62 -10.15 -24.71 -24.40
C VAL A 62 -11.59 -24.90 -24.85
N PHE A 63 -11.81 -25.93 -25.66
CA PHE A 63 -13.12 -26.33 -26.16
C PHE A 63 -13.51 -27.70 -25.63
N VAL A 64 -14.78 -27.82 -25.26
CA VAL A 64 -15.34 -29.04 -24.66
C VAL A 64 -16.60 -29.49 -25.41
N THR A 65 -16.89 -30.77 -25.29
CA THR A 65 -18.16 -31.37 -25.70
C THR A 65 -18.85 -32.00 -24.50
N TYR A 66 -20.15 -31.78 -24.35
CA TYR A 66 -20.97 -32.37 -23.30
C TYR A 66 -22.36 -32.73 -23.80
N GLU A 67 -23.06 -33.57 -23.05
CA GLU A 67 -24.46 -33.91 -23.32
C GLU A 67 -25.33 -33.35 -22.19
N TYR A 68 -26.42 -32.66 -22.56
CA TYR A 68 -27.41 -32.15 -21.62
C TYR A 68 -28.81 -32.30 -22.21
N ASP A 69 -29.73 -32.87 -21.43
CA ASP A 69 -31.11 -33.15 -21.84
C ASP A 69 -31.23 -33.94 -23.17
N GLY A 70 -30.32 -34.91 -23.38
CA GLY A 70 -30.26 -35.73 -24.60
C GLY A 70 -29.76 -35.01 -25.85
N VAL A 71 -29.26 -33.77 -25.70
CA VAL A 71 -28.65 -32.98 -26.77
C VAL A 71 -27.16 -32.87 -26.55
N THR A 72 -26.37 -33.23 -27.56
CA THR A 72 -24.92 -33.05 -27.55
C THR A 72 -24.57 -31.63 -27.96
N TYR A 73 -23.82 -30.94 -27.10
CA TYR A 73 -23.26 -29.61 -27.34
C TYR A 73 -21.77 -29.75 -27.64
N GLU A 74 -21.40 -29.53 -28.89
CA GLU A 74 -20.01 -29.64 -29.35
C GLU A 74 -19.30 -28.29 -29.39
N ASN A 75 -17.97 -28.31 -29.24
CA ASN A 75 -17.09 -27.15 -29.39
C ASN A 75 -17.48 -25.93 -28.54
N GLN A 76 -17.92 -26.17 -27.31
CA GLN A 76 -18.23 -25.09 -26.37
C GLN A 76 -16.95 -24.58 -25.72
N LYS A 77 -16.70 -23.28 -25.78
CA LYS A 77 -15.53 -22.66 -25.17
C LYS A 77 -15.72 -22.53 -23.65
N ILE A 78 -14.75 -22.99 -22.87
CA ILE A 78 -14.68 -22.71 -21.43
C ILE A 78 -13.80 -21.49 -21.14
N THR A 79 -14.08 -20.81 -20.03
CA THR A 79 -13.35 -19.61 -19.60
C THR A 79 -12.08 -19.91 -18.80
N SER A 80 -11.78 -21.18 -18.54
CA SER A 80 -10.67 -21.60 -17.68
C SER A 80 -9.72 -22.52 -18.44
N TYR A 81 -8.44 -22.17 -18.42
CA TYR A 81 -7.34 -23.04 -18.85
C TYR A 81 -6.42 -23.32 -17.66
N SER A 82 -5.92 -24.54 -17.58
CA SER A 82 -4.86 -24.93 -16.66
C SER A 82 -3.84 -25.79 -17.40
N SER A 83 -2.56 -25.68 -17.04
CA SER A 83 -1.46 -26.32 -17.77
C SER A 83 -1.45 -27.85 -17.70
N ASP A 84 -2.22 -28.43 -16.79
CA ASP A 84 -2.46 -29.86 -16.66
C ASP A 84 -3.57 -30.39 -17.58
N MET A 85 -4.31 -29.49 -18.25
CA MET A 85 -5.40 -29.89 -19.15
C MET A 85 -4.91 -30.57 -20.43
N TYR A 86 -5.59 -31.63 -20.88
CA TYR A 86 -5.27 -32.33 -22.13
C TYR A 86 -6.51 -32.80 -22.91
N ILE A 87 -6.36 -32.93 -24.24
CA ILE A 87 -7.44 -33.40 -25.12
C ILE A 87 -7.86 -34.82 -24.72
N GLY A 88 -9.17 -35.03 -24.58
CA GLY A 88 -9.79 -36.27 -24.11
C GLY A 88 -9.96 -36.36 -22.60
N GLU A 89 -9.49 -35.37 -21.83
CA GLU A 89 -9.72 -35.30 -20.39
C GLU A 89 -11.21 -35.11 -20.07
N GLU A 90 -11.68 -35.85 -19.07
CA GLU A 90 -13.00 -35.69 -18.49
C GLU A 90 -12.97 -34.64 -17.39
N LEU A 91 -13.89 -33.68 -17.44
CA LEU A 91 -14.02 -32.61 -16.46
C LEU A 91 -15.47 -32.33 -16.10
N THR A 92 -15.69 -32.00 -14.83
CA THR A 92 -17.01 -31.63 -14.32
C THR A 92 -17.22 -30.13 -14.47
N LEU A 93 -18.30 -29.74 -15.15
CA LEU A 93 -18.67 -28.36 -15.38
C LEU A 93 -19.97 -28.03 -14.65
N TYR A 94 -20.08 -26.78 -14.21
CA TYR A 94 -21.35 -26.17 -13.85
C TYR A 94 -21.97 -25.54 -15.11
N PHE A 95 -23.15 -26.02 -15.48
CA PHE A 95 -23.95 -25.50 -16.58
C PHE A 95 -25.26 -24.95 -16.06
N ASN A 96 -25.57 -23.70 -16.42
CA ASN A 96 -26.85 -23.09 -16.12
C ASN A 96 -27.69 -22.95 -17.40
N PRO A 97 -28.83 -23.65 -17.53
CA PRO A 97 -29.68 -23.57 -18.71
C PRO A 97 -30.22 -22.16 -19.00
N LEU A 98 -30.38 -21.33 -17.96
CA LEU A 98 -30.82 -19.93 -18.08
C LEU A 98 -29.68 -19.00 -18.54
N ARG A 99 -28.43 -19.45 -18.45
CA ARG A 99 -27.21 -18.73 -18.85
C ARG A 99 -26.20 -19.68 -19.52
N PRO A 100 -26.51 -20.21 -20.71
CA PRO A 100 -25.71 -21.28 -21.33
C PRO A 100 -24.30 -20.84 -21.75
N ALA A 101 -24.07 -19.53 -21.88
CA ALA A 101 -22.74 -18.98 -22.15
C ALA A 101 -21.77 -19.09 -20.95
N TRP A 102 -22.28 -19.39 -19.75
CA TRP A 102 -21.47 -19.42 -18.53
C TRP A 102 -21.12 -20.86 -18.15
N LEU A 103 -20.13 -21.42 -18.84
CA LEU A 103 -19.64 -22.78 -18.60
C LEU A 103 -18.41 -22.72 -17.69
N THR A 104 -18.53 -23.25 -16.47
CA THR A 104 -17.51 -23.09 -15.43
C THR A 104 -16.99 -24.43 -14.95
N VAL A 105 -15.66 -24.60 -14.88
CA VAL A 105 -15.04 -25.81 -14.34
C VAL A 105 -15.25 -25.87 -12.83
N LYS A 106 -15.67 -27.03 -12.31
CA LYS A 106 -15.84 -27.25 -10.86
C LYS A 106 -14.54 -26.95 -10.11
N GLY A 107 -14.63 -26.15 -9.05
CA GLY A 107 -13.48 -25.65 -8.27
C GLY A 107 -12.95 -24.28 -8.72
N HIS A 108 -13.37 -23.77 -9.88
CA HIS A 108 -12.97 -22.47 -10.43
C HIS A 108 -14.05 -21.39 -10.32
N GLU A 109 -15.17 -21.65 -9.63
CA GLU A 109 -16.37 -20.79 -9.73
C GLU A 109 -16.19 -19.34 -9.28
N TYR A 110 -15.22 -19.09 -8.40
CA TYR A 110 -14.89 -17.78 -7.87
C TYR A 110 -13.42 -17.41 -8.08
N TYR A 111 -12.77 -17.99 -9.10
CA TYR A 111 -11.35 -17.71 -9.35
C TYR A 111 -11.12 -16.25 -9.73
N GLY A 112 -11.94 -15.70 -10.65
CA GLY A 112 -11.87 -14.31 -11.10
C GLY A 112 -12.09 -13.33 -9.95
N PHE A 113 -13.13 -13.57 -9.14
CA PHE A 113 -13.35 -12.82 -7.90
C PHE A 113 -12.14 -12.86 -6.95
N ARG A 114 -11.61 -14.05 -6.64
CA ARG A 114 -10.47 -14.19 -5.69
C ARG A 114 -9.22 -13.46 -6.19
N MET A 115 -8.92 -13.56 -7.48
CA MET A 115 -7.81 -12.85 -8.14
C MET A 115 -7.94 -11.33 -8.02
N MET A 116 -9.09 -10.77 -8.43
CA MET A 116 -9.32 -9.32 -8.35
C MET A 116 -9.36 -8.81 -6.91
N LEU A 117 -9.96 -9.57 -5.99
CA LEU A 117 -10.02 -9.22 -4.57
C LEU A 117 -8.61 -9.08 -4.00
N PHE A 118 -7.75 -10.07 -4.25
CA PHE A 118 -6.36 -10.05 -3.79
C PHE A 118 -5.60 -8.83 -4.35
N MET A 119 -5.70 -8.60 -5.66
CA MET A 119 -5.06 -7.46 -6.30
C MET A 119 -5.57 -6.12 -5.73
N GLY A 120 -6.88 -5.96 -5.59
CA GLY A 120 -7.49 -4.76 -5.02
C GLY A 120 -7.00 -4.45 -3.60
N ILE A 121 -6.88 -5.49 -2.75
CA ILE A 121 -6.32 -5.36 -1.39
C ILE A 121 -4.86 -4.87 -1.44
N VAL A 122 -4.02 -5.47 -2.28
CA VAL A 122 -2.60 -5.08 -2.41
C VAL A 122 -2.48 -3.63 -2.82
N PHE A 123 -3.19 -3.20 -3.87
CA PHE A 123 -3.19 -1.82 -4.34
C PHE A 123 -3.68 -0.83 -3.27
N PHE A 124 -4.75 -1.19 -2.54
CA PHE A 124 -5.28 -0.36 -1.47
C PHE A 124 -4.30 -0.19 -0.29
N LEU A 125 -3.68 -1.29 0.16
CA LEU A 125 -2.72 -1.28 1.25
C LEU A 125 -1.46 -0.48 0.91
N VAL A 126 -0.94 -0.65 -0.30
CA VAL A 126 0.18 0.16 -0.80
C VAL A 126 -0.22 1.63 -0.83
N GLY A 127 -1.39 1.96 -1.39
CA GLY A 127 -1.84 3.34 -1.51
C GLY A 127 -2.08 4.05 -0.18
N ILE A 128 -2.55 3.34 0.85
CA ILE A 128 -2.81 3.97 2.16
C ILE A 128 -1.57 4.00 3.07
N SER A 129 -0.53 3.20 2.77
CA SER A 129 0.65 3.02 3.63
C SER A 129 1.33 4.34 4.03
N TYR A 130 1.70 5.17 3.04
CA TYR A 130 2.41 6.43 3.25
C TYR A 130 1.56 7.50 3.97
N PRO A 131 0.32 7.82 3.56
CA PRO A 131 -0.51 8.78 4.29
C PRO A 131 -0.82 8.31 5.72
N PHE A 132 -1.03 7.00 5.91
CA PHE A 132 -1.25 6.42 7.23
C PHE A 132 -0.02 6.56 8.13
N TYR A 133 1.18 6.30 7.61
CA TYR A 133 2.44 6.54 8.33
C TYR A 133 2.59 8.00 8.76
N GLN A 134 2.32 8.95 7.86
CA GLN A 134 2.37 10.38 8.20
C GLN A 134 1.37 10.76 9.29
N LEU A 135 0.15 10.21 9.22
CA LEU A 135 -0.87 10.43 10.23
C LEU A 135 -0.41 9.95 11.60
N ILE A 136 0.14 8.73 11.69
CA ILE A 136 0.71 8.17 12.92
C ILE A 136 1.81 9.08 13.47
N MET A 137 2.74 9.50 12.62
CA MET A 137 3.85 10.37 13.04
C MET A 137 3.35 11.72 13.55
N LYS A 138 2.37 12.32 12.89
CA LYS A 138 1.76 13.59 13.31
C LYS A 138 1.02 13.45 14.64
N LEU A 139 0.26 12.37 14.83
CA LEU A 139 -0.43 12.09 16.08
C LEU A 139 0.55 11.84 17.23
N ARG A 140 1.67 11.14 16.95
CA ARG A 140 2.74 10.91 17.91
C ARG A 140 3.42 12.20 18.32
N LYS A 141 3.85 13.04 17.37
CA LYS A 141 4.45 14.36 17.64
C LYS A 141 3.52 15.22 18.49
N LYS A 142 2.22 15.29 18.13
CA LYS A 142 1.20 16.00 18.94
C LYS A 142 1.06 15.46 20.36
N ARG A 143 1.17 14.14 20.55
CA ARG A 143 1.09 13.51 21.88
C ARG A 143 2.31 13.88 22.73
N ILE A 144 3.50 13.80 22.16
CA ILE A 144 4.77 14.13 22.83
C ILE A 144 4.77 15.61 23.23
N LEU A 145 4.37 16.50 22.33
CA LEU A 145 4.29 17.94 22.64
C LEU A 145 3.27 18.28 23.75
N LYS A 146 2.23 17.47 23.96
CA LYS A 146 1.20 17.72 24.98
C LYS A 146 1.46 17.04 26.33
N LYS A 147 2.12 15.87 26.32
CA LYS A 147 2.22 14.98 27.49
C LYS A 147 3.64 14.46 27.74
N GLY A 148 4.59 14.82 26.89
CA GLY A 148 5.99 14.40 27.01
C GLY A 148 6.70 15.12 28.14
N TYR A 149 7.84 14.57 28.55
CA TYR A 149 8.77 15.26 29.43
C TYR A 149 9.59 16.26 28.62
N ILE A 150 9.74 17.46 29.17
CA ILE A 150 10.67 18.45 28.64
C ILE A 150 12.04 18.19 29.24
N LEU A 151 12.97 17.78 28.40
CA LEU A 151 14.37 17.59 28.74
C LEU A 151 15.14 18.85 28.33
N HIS A 152 15.95 19.39 29.23
CA HIS A 152 16.86 20.48 28.92
C HIS A 152 18.19 19.89 28.44
N ALA A 153 18.33 19.76 27.13
CA ALA A 153 19.54 19.26 26.49
C ALA A 153 20.50 20.41 26.17
N THR A 154 21.77 20.08 25.94
CA THR A 154 22.80 21.02 25.50
C THR A 154 23.15 20.76 24.05
N ILE A 155 23.24 21.80 23.24
CA ILE A 155 23.60 21.68 21.83
C ILE A 155 25.07 21.25 21.71
N GLU A 156 25.31 20.17 20.99
CA GLU A 156 26.67 19.68 20.67
C GLU A 156 27.17 20.31 19.38
N ASP A 157 26.33 20.28 18.33
CA ASP A 157 26.74 20.72 17.00
C ASP A 157 25.54 21.12 16.13
N ILE A 158 25.80 21.95 15.12
CA ILE A 158 24.85 22.42 14.12
C ILE A 158 25.48 22.19 12.75
N VAL A 159 24.91 21.28 11.97
CA VAL A 159 25.50 20.86 10.69
C VAL A 159 24.48 20.85 9.57
N LEU A 160 24.96 20.98 8.33
CA LEU A 160 24.14 20.76 7.14
C LEU A 160 23.92 19.27 6.92
N ASN A 161 22.66 18.89 6.71
CA ASN A 161 22.29 17.54 6.32
C ASN A 161 22.53 17.34 4.82
N THR A 162 23.74 16.93 4.48
CA THR A 162 24.17 16.71 3.08
C THR A 162 23.48 15.54 2.40
N SER A 163 22.84 14.63 3.16
CA SER A 163 22.09 13.50 2.61
C SER A 163 20.76 13.92 1.97
N MET A 164 20.34 15.16 2.13
CA MET A 164 19.10 15.70 1.59
C MET A 164 19.36 17.04 0.91
N ARG A 165 18.91 17.17 -0.33
CA ARG A 165 18.93 18.43 -1.07
C ARG A 165 17.57 18.68 -1.69
N VAL A 166 17.08 19.89 -1.49
CA VAL A 166 15.77 20.32 -1.98
C VAL A 166 15.99 21.67 -2.66
N ASN A 167 15.78 21.75 -3.97
CA ASN A 167 16.16 22.91 -4.80
C ASN A 167 17.63 23.33 -4.61
N GLY A 168 18.56 22.37 -4.53
CA GLY A 168 19.99 22.64 -4.39
C GLY A 168 20.46 22.99 -2.97
N GLN A 169 19.54 23.31 -2.05
CA GLN A 169 19.81 23.65 -0.66
C GLN A 169 19.72 22.41 0.25
N SER A 170 20.67 22.27 1.17
CA SER A 170 20.62 21.29 2.26
C SER A 170 20.05 21.94 3.52
N PRO A 171 19.18 21.27 4.29
CA PRO A 171 18.69 21.80 5.54
C PRO A 171 19.76 21.66 6.64
N TYR A 172 19.68 22.50 7.66
CA TYR A 172 20.44 22.39 8.90
C TYR A 172 19.81 21.38 9.86
N VAL A 173 20.63 20.80 10.73
CA VAL A 173 20.22 19.90 11.78
C VAL A 173 21.03 20.22 13.05
N ILE A 174 20.34 20.23 14.18
CA ILE A 174 20.95 20.40 15.51
C ILE A 174 21.10 19.03 16.15
N TYR A 175 22.31 18.73 16.63
CA TYR A 175 22.61 17.61 17.51
C TYR A 175 22.73 18.13 18.94
N CYS A 176 22.03 17.51 19.89
CA CYS A 176 22.07 17.89 21.30
C CYS A 176 22.09 16.65 22.20
N SER A 177 22.56 16.83 23.43
CA SER A 177 22.60 15.75 24.42
C SER A 177 22.05 16.16 25.77
N TYR A 178 21.46 15.18 26.45
CA TYR A 178 20.91 15.28 27.79
C TYR A 178 21.55 14.22 28.66
N TYR A 179 22.16 14.64 29.77
CA TYR A 179 22.73 13.73 30.75
C TYR A 179 21.73 13.49 31.89
N ASP A 180 21.32 12.24 32.06
CA ASP A 180 20.48 11.80 33.17
C ASP A 180 21.37 11.32 34.32
N ALA A 181 21.43 12.11 35.40
CA ALA A 181 22.25 11.81 36.57
C ALA A 181 21.72 10.62 37.40
N LEU A 182 20.42 10.28 37.30
CA LEU A 182 19.85 9.16 38.05
C LEU A 182 20.23 7.83 37.41
N GLN A 183 20.28 7.80 36.09
CA GLN A 183 20.62 6.60 35.31
C GLN A 183 22.10 6.55 34.90
N ASN A 184 22.82 7.65 35.06
CA ASN A 184 24.20 7.83 34.59
C ASN A 184 24.31 7.56 33.06
N LEU A 185 23.38 8.11 32.29
CA LEU A 185 23.29 7.91 30.84
C LEU A 185 23.21 9.25 30.10
N THR A 186 23.92 9.35 28.97
CA THR A 186 23.81 10.49 28.05
C THR A 186 22.95 10.10 26.86
N TYR A 187 21.81 10.78 26.71
CA TYR A 187 20.91 10.65 25.57
C TYR A 187 21.28 11.68 24.50
N ARG A 188 21.42 11.25 23.25
CA ARG A 188 21.67 12.15 22.10
C ARG A 188 20.44 12.24 21.22
N PHE A 189 20.07 13.46 20.87
CA PHE A 189 18.91 13.80 20.07
C PHE A 189 19.33 14.56 18.81
N LYS A 190 18.52 14.43 17.77
CA LYS A 190 18.68 15.07 16.46
C LYS A 190 17.41 15.82 16.10
N SER A 191 17.51 17.11 15.76
CA SER A 191 16.34 17.88 15.34
C SER A 191 15.75 17.40 14.00
N ASP A 192 14.50 17.81 13.75
CA ASP A 192 13.96 17.84 12.39
C ASP A 192 14.84 18.73 11.49
N ASN A 193 14.73 18.57 10.17
CA ASN A 193 15.44 19.40 9.19
C ASN A 193 14.96 20.85 9.26
N LEU A 194 15.88 21.78 9.53
CA LEU A 194 15.66 23.21 9.61
C LEU A 194 16.09 23.89 8.30
N TRP A 195 15.20 24.65 7.67
CA TRP A 195 15.50 25.34 6.40
C TRP A 195 16.07 26.75 6.60
N THR A 196 15.81 27.33 7.76
CA THR A 196 16.42 28.56 8.23
C THR A 196 17.69 28.21 8.99
N ASP A 197 18.77 28.97 8.76
CA ASP A 197 20.02 28.79 9.48
C ASP A 197 19.80 29.00 10.99
N PRO A 198 19.94 27.97 11.84
CA PRO A 198 19.74 28.09 13.27
C PRO A 198 20.90 28.79 13.98
N GLY A 199 22.05 29.01 13.32
CA GLY A 199 23.24 29.66 13.89
C GLY A 199 23.01 31.11 14.35
N TYR A 200 21.94 31.76 13.85
CA TYR A 200 21.51 33.08 14.33
C TYR A 200 20.87 33.05 15.72
N VAL A 201 20.32 31.91 16.13
CA VAL A 201 19.56 31.75 17.37
C VAL A 201 20.29 30.88 18.39
N TYR A 202 21.04 29.89 17.90
CA TYR A 202 21.66 28.84 18.70
C TYR A 202 23.15 28.72 18.42
N ARG A 203 23.91 28.38 19.45
CA ARG A 203 25.33 28.03 19.40
C ARG A 203 25.58 26.71 20.14
N PRO A 204 26.64 25.96 19.78
CA PRO A 204 27.11 24.85 20.61
C PRO A 204 27.31 25.28 22.07
N GLY A 205 26.81 24.49 23.01
CA GLY A 205 26.76 24.79 24.43
C GLY A 205 25.45 25.44 24.91
N ASP A 206 24.61 25.97 24.01
CA ASP A 206 23.33 26.57 24.41
C ASP A 206 22.33 25.48 24.88
N PRO A 207 21.44 25.81 25.83
CA PRO A 207 20.36 24.91 26.23
C PRO A 207 19.23 24.91 25.20
N ILE A 208 18.71 23.71 24.92
CA ILE A 208 17.57 23.48 24.03
C ILE A 208 16.58 22.49 24.65
N GLU A 209 15.29 22.75 24.45
CA GLU A 209 14.22 21.89 24.95
C GLU A 209 13.96 20.72 24.00
N VAL A 210 13.87 19.52 24.56
CA VAL A 210 13.51 18.30 23.86
C VAL A 210 12.29 17.69 24.54
N ALA A 211 11.16 17.67 23.84
CA ALA A 211 10.00 16.95 24.29
C ALA A 211 10.17 15.46 23.98
N ALA A 212 10.19 14.59 24.99
CA ALA A 212 10.39 13.15 24.85
C ALA A 212 9.23 12.34 25.46
N ASP A 213 8.91 11.19 24.88
CA ASP A 213 7.95 10.24 25.45
C ASP A 213 8.57 9.57 26.70
N PRO A 214 7.96 9.71 27.90
CA PRO A 214 8.50 9.16 29.15
C PRO A 214 8.75 7.65 29.11
N LYS A 215 8.02 6.92 28.27
CA LYS A 215 8.17 5.47 28.13
C LYS A 215 9.24 5.05 27.13
N ASN A 216 9.62 5.94 26.21
CA ASN A 216 10.56 5.62 25.15
C ASN A 216 11.19 6.88 24.52
N TYR A 217 12.41 7.21 24.92
CA TYR A 217 13.13 8.40 24.46
C TYR A 217 13.51 8.36 22.97
N LYS A 218 13.31 7.23 22.25
CA LYS A 218 13.39 7.22 20.78
C LYS A 218 12.26 8.02 20.13
N HIS A 219 11.19 8.29 20.85
CA HIS A 219 10.09 9.13 20.42
C HIS A 219 10.25 10.51 21.06
N TYR A 220 10.85 11.44 20.32
CA TYR A 220 11.13 12.78 20.80
C TYR A 220 10.91 13.83 19.70
N HIS A 221 10.92 15.09 20.10
CA HIS A 221 10.91 16.26 19.23
C HIS A 221 11.78 17.35 19.85
N VAL A 222 12.80 17.80 19.11
CA VAL A 222 13.66 18.92 19.52
C VAL A 222 12.94 20.22 19.15
N MET A 223 12.68 21.07 20.15
CA MET A 223 11.89 22.31 20.00
C MET A 223 12.73 23.47 19.43
N ALA A 224 13.44 23.21 18.33
CA ALA A 224 14.34 24.17 17.68
C ALA A 224 13.58 25.22 16.86
N GLU A 225 12.65 24.75 16.01
CA GLU A 225 11.92 25.56 15.03
C GLU A 225 10.98 26.57 15.71
N GLU A 226 10.35 26.18 16.82
CA GLU A 226 9.43 27.02 17.59
C GLU A 226 10.13 28.29 18.11
N ARG A 227 11.38 28.18 18.54
CA ARG A 227 12.17 29.32 19.06
C ARG A 227 12.76 30.18 17.95
N ILE A 228 13.11 29.57 16.81
CA ILE A 228 13.57 30.30 15.61
C ILE A 228 12.44 31.18 15.09
N ASN A 229 11.23 30.64 14.98
CA ASN A 229 10.06 31.37 14.49
C ASN A 229 9.58 32.48 15.44
N GLN A 230 9.93 32.42 16.74
CA GLN A 230 9.66 33.52 17.68
C GLN A 230 10.61 34.72 17.51
N ARG A 231 11.82 34.49 16.96
CA ARG A 231 12.85 35.52 16.80
C ARG A 231 13.04 36.01 15.36
N VAL A 232 12.42 35.34 14.39
CA VAL A 232 12.49 35.67 12.97
C VAL A 232 11.09 36.04 12.49
N VAL A 233 10.90 37.31 12.10
CA VAL A 233 9.70 37.74 11.38
C VAL A 233 9.99 37.66 9.89
N ASP A 234 9.39 36.67 9.22
CA ASP A 234 9.52 36.47 7.78
C ASP A 234 8.49 37.34 7.04
N TYR A 235 8.97 38.24 6.18
CA TYR A 235 8.14 39.14 5.36
C TYR A 235 8.12 38.74 3.87
N THR A 236 8.69 37.58 3.52
CA THR A 236 8.96 37.15 2.15
C THR A 236 8.24 35.88 1.74
#